data_AF-A0A2P5MQW2-F1
#
_entry.id   AF-A0A2P5MQW2-F1
#
_cell.length_a   1.000
_cell.length_b   1.000
_cell.length_c   1.000
_cell.angle_alpha   90.00
_cell.angle_beta   90.00
_cell.angle_gamma   90.00
#
_symmetry.space_group_name_H-M   'P 1'
#
loop_
_entity.id
_entity.type
_entity.pdbx_description
1 polymer ?
#
loop_
_entity_poly.entity_id
_entity_poly.type
_entity_poly.pdbx_seq_one_letter_code
_entity_poly.pdbx_strand_id
1 'polypeptide(L)'
;MRFCYVPSESRTPQRYQCQPDGVRAKAAEALLSEPDPAVVQTAQNIEAARVRPVFNSIRYGRPDYCQLSECCADEIKRGAEDASEMGVFHHLYQPQRMANLRVRLDEYSPARMDVGIFLSS
;
A
#
# COMPACT_ATOMS: atom_id res chain seq x y z
N MET A 1 -17.13 -4.50 4.75
CA MET A 1 -15.71 -4.17 4.98
C MET A 1 -15.31 -3.08 3.99
N ARG A 2 -14.58 -2.05 4.44
CA ARG A 2 -14.15 -0.94 3.59
C ARG A 2 -12.68 -0.64 3.84
N PHE A 3 -11.89 -0.34 2.80
CA PHE A 3 -10.49 0.10 2.93
C PHE A 3 -9.61 -0.83 3.81
N CYS A 4 -9.78 -2.14 3.64
CA CYS A 4 -9.06 -3.16 4.41
C CYS A 4 -8.23 -4.04 3.49
N TYR A 5 -7.14 -4.62 4.01
CA TYR A 5 -6.56 -5.81 3.41
C TYR A 5 -7.23 -7.06 3.98
N VAL A 6 -7.67 -7.97 3.11
CA VAL A 6 -8.26 -9.25 3.52
C VAL A 6 -7.80 -10.35 2.55
N PRO A 7 -7.24 -11.46 3.04
CA PRO A 7 -6.93 -12.62 2.19
C PRO A 7 -8.15 -13.09 1.38
N SER A 8 -7.91 -13.60 0.17
CA SER A 8 -8.99 -14.05 -0.73
C SER A 8 -9.89 -15.12 -0.09
N GLU A 9 -9.31 -16.01 0.71
CA GLU A 9 -10.02 -17.14 1.33
C GLU A 9 -10.92 -16.75 2.52
N SER A 10 -10.86 -15.49 2.97
CA SER A 10 -11.63 -15.05 4.14
C SER A 10 -13.10 -14.83 3.80
N ARG A 11 -14.00 -15.40 4.62
CA ARG A 11 -15.43 -15.10 4.58
C ARG A 11 -15.70 -13.74 5.21
N THR A 12 -16.18 -12.79 4.41
CA THR A 12 -16.47 -11.43 4.86
C THR A 12 -17.79 -10.92 4.29
N PRO A 13 -18.40 -9.88 4.88
CA PRO A 13 -19.39 -9.06 4.20
C PRO A 13 -18.84 -8.42 2.92
N GLN A 14 -19.67 -7.68 2.18
CA GLN A 14 -19.27 -6.96 0.98
C GLN A 14 -17.99 -6.13 1.22
N ARG A 15 -17.04 -6.24 0.29
CA ARG A 15 -15.75 -5.57 0.31
C ARG A 15 -15.82 -4.34 -0.60
N TYR A 16 -15.44 -3.18 -0.09
CA TYR A 16 -15.42 -1.92 -0.83
C TYR A 16 -14.02 -1.31 -0.73
N GLN A 17 -13.36 -1.11 -1.87
CA GLN A 17 -11.99 -0.58 -1.93
C GLN A 17 -11.01 -1.36 -1.03
N CYS A 18 -11.20 -2.67 -0.91
CA CYS A 18 -10.31 -3.55 -0.16
C CYS A 18 -9.19 -4.08 -1.06
N GLN A 19 -8.06 -4.43 -0.45
CA GLN A 19 -7.00 -5.19 -1.11
C GLN A 19 -7.07 -6.68 -0.73
N PRO A 20 -6.72 -7.60 -1.64
CA PRO A 20 -6.17 -7.39 -2.99
C PRO A 20 -7.22 -7.15 -4.10
N ASP A 21 -8.51 -7.02 -3.76
CA ASP A 21 -9.59 -6.88 -4.75
C ASP A 21 -9.37 -5.68 -5.69
N GLY A 22 -8.93 -4.55 -5.14
CA GLY A 22 -8.64 -3.33 -5.91
C GLY A 22 -7.53 -3.52 -6.95
N VAL A 23 -6.41 -4.15 -6.59
CA VAL A 23 -5.33 -4.41 -7.56
C VAL A 23 -5.69 -5.48 -8.59
N ARG A 24 -6.51 -6.46 -8.23
CA ARG A 24 -7.03 -7.45 -9.20
C ARG A 24 -7.94 -6.79 -10.23
N ALA A 25 -8.79 -5.85 -9.80
CA ALA A 25 -9.64 -5.10 -10.72
C ALA A 25 -8.80 -4.26 -11.69
N LYS A 26 -7.80 -3.53 -11.18
CA LYS A 26 -6.88 -2.74 -12.02
C LYS A 26 -6.07 -3.59 -13.01
N ALA A 27 -5.59 -4.76 -12.58
CA ALA A 27 -4.86 -5.67 -13.45
C ALA A 27 -5.73 -6.21 -14.60
N ALA A 28 -7.00 -6.52 -14.32
CA ALA A 28 -7.94 -6.92 -15.36
C ALA A 28 -8.30 -5.75 -16.29
N GLU A 29 -8.48 -4.55 -15.76
CA GLU A 29 -8.74 -3.35 -16.54
C GLU A 29 -7.58 -3.02 -17.50
N ALA A 30 -6.34 -3.17 -17.05
CA ALA A 30 -5.15 -2.97 -17.88
C ALA A 30 -5.05 -3.96 -19.05
N LEU A 31 -5.72 -5.11 -18.97
CA LEU A 31 -5.69 -6.19 -19.96
C LEU A 31 -7.06 -6.42 -20.61
N LEU A 32 -7.92 -5.39 -20.70
CA LEU A 32 -9.24 -5.50 -21.33
C LEU A 32 -9.21 -5.99 -22.78
N SER A 33 -8.12 -5.71 -23.51
CA SER A 33 -7.94 -6.15 -24.89
C SER A 33 -7.38 -7.57 -25.02
N GLU A 34 -6.94 -8.19 -23.92
CA GLU A 34 -6.40 -9.54 -23.95
C GLU A 34 -7.53 -10.57 -24.05
N PRO A 35 -7.53 -11.42 -25.10
CA PRO A 35 -8.59 -12.41 -25.30
C PRO A 35 -8.42 -13.66 -24.42
N ASP A 36 -7.21 -13.92 -23.91
CA ASP A 36 -6.92 -15.11 -23.10
C ASP A 36 -7.20 -14.84 -21.61
N PRO A 37 -8.24 -15.46 -21.02
CA PRO A 37 -8.53 -15.28 -19.60
C PRO A 37 -7.43 -15.81 -18.69
N ALA A 38 -6.61 -16.76 -19.14
CA ALA A 38 -5.50 -17.29 -18.35
C ALA A 38 -4.40 -16.23 -18.14
N VAL A 39 -4.16 -15.38 -19.14
CA VAL A 39 -3.20 -14.26 -19.05
C VAL A 39 -3.69 -13.23 -18.03
N VAL A 40 -4.95 -12.83 -18.12
CA VAL A 40 -5.57 -11.88 -17.18
C VAL A 40 -5.52 -12.41 -15.75
N GLN A 41 -5.88 -13.68 -15.54
CA GLN A 41 -5.85 -14.30 -14.22
C GLN A 41 -4.43 -14.38 -13.64
N THR A 42 -3.44 -14.64 -14.50
CA THR A 42 -2.02 -14.66 -14.10
C THR A 42 -1.58 -13.28 -13.62
N ALA A 43 -1.90 -12.22 -14.36
CA ALA A 43 -1.59 -10.85 -13.96
C ALA A 43 -2.26 -10.46 -12.63
N GLN A 44 -3.54 -10.80 -12.46
CA GLN A 44 -4.26 -10.59 -11.20
C GLN A 44 -3.62 -11.31 -10.02
N ASN A 45 -3.12 -12.54 -10.23
CA ASN A 45 -2.45 -13.32 -9.18
C ASN A 45 -1.09 -12.73 -8.83
N ILE A 46 -0.33 -12.25 -9.81
CA ILE A 46 0.95 -11.56 -9.59
C ILE A 46 0.72 -10.29 -8.74
N GLU A 47 -0.25 -9.46 -9.12
CA GLU A 47 -0.57 -8.24 -8.37
C GLU A 47 -1.09 -8.53 -6.96
N ALA A 48 -1.95 -9.54 -6.81
CA ALA A 48 -2.43 -9.96 -5.49
C ALA A 48 -1.32 -10.53 -4.59
N ALA A 49 -0.30 -11.17 -5.16
CA ALA A 49 0.85 -11.67 -4.42
C ALA A 49 1.83 -10.56 -4.01
N ARG A 50 1.96 -9.52 -4.84
CA ARG A 50 2.77 -8.31 -4.58
C ARG A 50 2.13 -7.44 -3.48
N VAL A 51 0.82 -7.19 -3.57
CA VAL A 51 0.11 -6.31 -2.64
C VAL A 51 -0.38 -7.08 -1.43
N ARG A 52 0.50 -7.16 -0.43
CA ARG A 52 0.24 -7.76 0.88
C ARG A 52 0.85 -6.91 1.98
N PRO A 53 0.28 -6.91 3.20
CA PRO A 53 0.83 -6.14 4.30
C PRO A 53 2.19 -6.70 4.69
N VAL A 54 3.16 -5.80 4.84
CA VAL A 54 4.49 -6.08 5.36
C VAL A 54 4.66 -5.21 6.59
N PHE A 55 5.07 -5.82 7.71
CA PHE A 55 5.21 -5.14 8.99
C PHE A 55 6.68 -5.08 9.42
N ASN A 56 7.07 -4.02 10.13
CA ASN A 56 8.38 -3.96 10.78
C ASN A 56 8.52 -5.03 11.86
N SER A 57 7.42 -5.34 12.56
CA SER A 57 7.37 -6.42 13.54
C SER A 57 6.00 -7.04 13.63
N ILE A 58 5.97 -8.37 13.70
CA ILE A 58 4.80 -9.18 14.08
C ILE A 58 4.96 -9.78 15.48
N ARG A 59 5.96 -9.32 16.26
CA ARG A 59 6.22 -9.78 17.62
C ARG A 59 5.52 -8.86 18.62
N TYR A 60 4.53 -9.41 19.32
CA TYR A 60 3.84 -8.72 20.41
C TYR A 60 4.82 -8.21 21.48
N GLY A 61 4.53 -7.04 22.03
CA GLY A 61 5.35 -6.35 23.03
C GLY A 61 6.48 -5.49 22.46
N ARG A 62 6.71 -5.53 21.14
CA ARG A 62 7.59 -4.55 20.48
C ARG A 62 6.85 -3.23 20.20
N PRO A 63 7.55 -2.08 20.26
CA PRO A 63 6.92 -0.78 19.99
C PRO A 63 6.46 -0.63 18.52
N ASP A 64 7.08 -1.37 17.61
CA ASP A 64 6.79 -1.42 16.17
C ASP A 64 5.82 -2.57 15.80
N TYR A 65 5.18 -3.21 16.79
CA TYR A 65 4.26 -4.33 16.56
C TYR A 65 3.07 -3.91 15.69
N CYS A 66 2.88 -4.58 14.55
CA CYS A 66 1.88 -4.27 13.52
C CYS A 66 2.07 -2.90 12.84
N GLN A 67 3.23 -2.26 12.98
CA GLN A 67 3.58 -1.09 12.17
C GLN A 67 3.88 -1.53 10.74
N LEU A 68 3.25 -0.90 9.75
CA LEU A 68 3.58 -1.18 8.36
C LEU A 68 5.02 -0.78 8.06
N SER A 69 5.69 -1.63 7.29
CA SER A 69 7.03 -1.36 6.80
C SER A 69 6.99 -0.31 5.70
N GLU A 70 8.04 0.50 5.62
CA GLU A 70 8.24 1.45 4.52
C GLU A 70 8.34 0.75 3.15
N CYS A 71 8.76 -0.52 3.12
CA CYS A 71 8.79 -1.35 1.92
C CYS A 71 7.44 -2.00 1.58
N CYS A 72 6.39 -1.79 2.39
CA CYS A 72 5.05 -2.27 2.09
C CYS A 72 4.51 -1.62 0.81
N ALA A 73 3.66 -2.34 0.09
CA ALA A 73 3.03 -1.87 -1.14
C ALA A 73 2.26 -0.56 -0.91
N ASP A 74 2.40 0.39 -1.83
CA ASP A 74 1.76 1.71 -1.74
C ASP A 74 0.23 1.62 -1.72
N GLU A 75 -0.36 0.60 -2.32
CA GLU A 75 -1.80 0.32 -2.27
C GLU A 75 -2.33 -0.01 -0.87
N ILE A 76 -1.44 -0.36 0.05
CA ILE A 76 -1.75 -0.59 1.47
C ILE A 76 -1.30 0.63 2.30
N LYS A 77 -0.10 1.15 2.04
CA LYS A 77 0.41 2.35 2.73
C LYS A 77 -0.42 3.60 2.46
N ARG A 78 -1.18 3.66 1.36
CA ARG A 78 -2.12 4.74 1.04
C ARG A 78 -3.55 4.22 0.87
N GLY A 79 -3.81 3.05 1.43
CA GLY A 79 -5.03 2.30 1.20
C GLY A 79 -6.22 2.71 2.07
N ALA A 80 -6.00 3.56 3.09
CA ALA A 80 -7.08 4.06 3.93
C ALA A 80 -8.01 5.00 3.17
N GLU A 81 -9.18 5.29 3.75
CA GLU A 81 -10.20 6.16 3.17
C GLU A 81 -9.67 7.56 2.81
N ASP A 82 -8.76 8.09 3.63
CA ASP A 82 -8.11 9.40 3.48
C ASP A 82 -6.72 9.32 2.81
N ALA A 83 -6.46 8.23 2.11
CA ALA A 83 -5.16 7.89 1.50
C ALA A 83 -3.99 7.79 2.50
N SER A 84 -4.27 7.68 3.80
CA SER A 84 -3.27 7.30 4.82
C SER A 84 -3.00 5.79 4.80
N GLU A 85 -2.16 5.33 5.72
CA GLU A 85 -1.84 3.93 5.89
C GLU A 85 -2.99 3.14 6.50
N MET A 86 -3.22 1.93 5.98
CA MET A 86 -4.16 1.00 6.60
C MET A 86 -3.59 0.46 7.92
N GLY A 87 -4.38 0.45 9.00
CA GLY A 87 -4.05 -0.25 10.24
C GLY A 87 -3.85 0.66 11.45
N VAL A 88 -3.26 0.12 12.52
CA VAL A 88 -3.23 0.76 13.84
C VAL A 88 -2.38 2.04 13.89
N PHE A 89 -1.39 2.16 13.00
CA PHE A 89 -0.54 3.34 12.90
C PHE A 89 -1.09 4.46 12.00
N HIS A 90 -2.28 4.30 11.41
CA HIS A 90 -2.98 5.29 10.58
C HIS A 90 -2.89 6.74 11.11
N HIS A 91 -3.08 6.90 12.42
CA HIS A 91 -3.07 8.19 13.12
C HIS A 91 -1.74 8.95 13.06
N LEU A 92 -0.63 8.29 12.67
CA LEU A 92 0.64 8.95 12.44
C LEU A 92 0.72 9.68 11.10
N TYR A 93 -0.18 9.35 10.15
CA TYR A 93 -0.24 9.94 8.82
C TYR A 93 1.11 9.94 8.10
N GLN A 94 1.88 8.85 8.23
CA GLN A 94 3.21 8.73 7.65
C GLN A 94 3.25 9.01 6.13
N PRO A 95 2.28 8.52 5.30
CA PRO A 95 2.28 8.82 3.88
C PRO A 95 2.14 10.31 3.58
N GLN A 96 1.27 11.02 4.30
CA GLN A 96 1.06 12.46 4.15
C GLN A 96 2.26 13.25 4.65
N ARG A 97 2.82 12.88 5.82
CA ARG A 97 4.03 13.52 6.36
C ARG A 97 5.20 13.39 5.39
N MET A 98 5.37 12.20 4.82
CA MET A 98 6.40 11.94 3.81
C MET A 98 6.17 12.75 2.53
N ALA A 99 4.93 12.83 2.04
CA ALA A 99 4.59 13.64 0.87
C ALA A 99 4.86 15.13 1.13
N ASN A 100 4.42 15.66 2.27
CA ASN A 100 4.65 17.04 2.66
C ASN A 100 6.15 17.36 2.79
N LEU A 101 6.93 16.45 3.37
CA LEU A 101 8.38 16.60 3.48
C LEU A 101 9.03 16.69 2.11
N ARG A 102 8.67 15.80 1.17
CA ARG A 102 9.19 15.84 -0.20
C ARG A 102 8.88 17.15 -0.92
N VAL A 103 7.65 17.64 -0.80
CA VAL A 103 7.24 18.94 -1.40
C VAL A 103 8.08 20.08 -0.85
N ARG A 104 8.32 20.12 0.46
CA ARG A 104 9.15 21.17 1.08
C ARG A 104 10.62 21.07 0.72
N LEU A 105 11.16 19.85 0.57
CA LEU A 105 12.53 19.67 0.12
C LEU A 105 12.71 20.15 -1.33
N ASP A 106 11.75 19.86 -2.22
CA ASP A 106 11.78 20.33 -3.61
C ASP A 106 11.72 21.87 -3.68
N GLU A 107 10.86 22.49 -2.87
CA GLU A 107 10.65 23.94 -2.85
C GLU A 107 11.83 24.72 -2.25
N TYR A 108 12.49 24.18 -1.21
CA TYR A 108 13.46 24.92 -0.40
C TYR A 108 14.90 24.39 -0.48
N SER A 109 15.18 23.36 -1.30
CA SER A 109 16.56 22.90 -1.51
C SER A 109 17.38 24.00 -2.20
N PRO A 110 18.54 24.40 -1.64
CA PRO A 110 19.42 25.36 -2.30
C PRO A 110 19.88 24.88 -3.67
N ALA A 111 20.14 25.84 -4.57
CA ALA A 111 20.66 25.52 -5.89
C ALA A 111 21.96 24.70 -5.80
N ARG A 112 22.06 23.66 -6.64
CA ARG A 112 23.19 22.71 -6.69
C ARG A 112 23.33 21.80 -5.46
N MET A 113 22.27 21.63 -4.66
CA MET A 113 22.19 20.57 -3.65
C MET A 113 21.29 19.43 -4.13
N ASP A 114 21.68 18.20 -3.81
CA ASP A 114 20.85 17.02 -3.92
C ASP A 114 20.52 16.52 -2.51
N VAL A 115 19.24 16.26 -2.25
CA VAL A 115 18.73 15.92 -0.91
C VAL A 115 17.90 14.65 -1.00
N GLY A 116 18.25 13.67 -0.15
CA GLY A 116 17.55 12.40 -0.04
C GLY A 116 16.93 12.18 1.33
N ILE A 117 15.90 11.34 1.39
CA ILE A 117 15.29 10.87 2.64
C ILE A 117 15.72 9.42 2.85
N PHE A 118 16.36 9.14 4.00
CA PHE A 118 16.77 7.80 4.40
C PHE A 118 15.86 7.28 5.51
N LEU A 119 15.35 6.07 5.33
CA LEU A 119 14.45 5.42 6.26
C LEU A 119 15.16 4.22 6.88
N SER A 120 15.16 4.13 8.21
CA SER A 120 15.60 2.93 8.93
C SER A 120 14.38 2.07 9.24
N SER A 121 14.36 0.85 8.71
CA SER A 121 13.36 -0.17 9.05
C SER A 121 13.85 -1.02 10.21
#